data_AF-A0A822DIB5-F1
#
_entry.id   AF-A0A822DIB5-F1
#
_cell.length_a   1.000
_cell.length_b   1.000
_cell.length_c   1.000
_cell.angle_alpha   90.00
_cell.angle_beta   90.00
_cell.angle_gamma   90.00
#
_symmetry.space_group_name_H-M   'P 1'
#
loop_
_entity.id
_entity.type
_entity.pdbx_description
1 polymer ?
#
loop_
_entity_poly.entity_id
_entity_poly.type
_entity_poly.pdbx_seq_one_letter_code
_entity_poly.pdbx_strand_id
1 'polypeptide(L)' 'IDFVRLKSPHTGENIHQATECIIDRFNVKEKVYKIVTDNVSSMMKAYKFGLTGDDESNDNDREINLISNGNTALNEYD' A
#
# COMPACT_ATOMS: atom_id res chain seq x y z
N ILE A 1 4.66 -9.42 17.81
CA ILE A 1 4.79 -8.52 16.65
C ILE A 1 5.96 -9.05 15.84
N ASP A 2 5.72 -9.48 14.61
CA ASP A 2 6.77 -9.98 13.72
C ASP A 2 7.26 -8.86 12.81
N PHE A 3 8.57 -8.84 12.54
CA PHE A 3 9.21 -7.85 11.69
C PHE A 3 9.85 -8.52 10.49
N VAL A 4 9.55 -8.01 9.29
CA VAL A 4 10.18 -8.49 8.06
C VAL A 4 10.99 -7.35 7.46
N ARG A 5 12.27 -7.63 7.18
CA ARG A 5 13.15 -6.69 6.49
C ARG A 5 13.20 -7.03 5.01
N LEU A 6 12.74 -6.11 4.17
CA LEU A 6 12.88 -6.22 2.72
C LEU A 6 14.29 -5.83 2.29
N LYS A 7 14.88 -6.57 1.35
CA LYS A 7 16.15 -6.22 0.72
C LYS A 7 15.91 -5.27 -0.46
N SER A 8 16.85 -4.37 -0.72
CA SER A 8 16.80 -3.49 -1.89
C SER A 8 16.88 -4.30 -3.20
N PRO A 9 16.33 -3.79 -4.32
CA PRO A 9 15.70 -2.48 -4.48
C PRO A 9 14.24 -2.44 -4.01
N HIS A 10 13.82 -1.29 -3.46
CA HIS A 10 12.47 -1.06 -2.89
C HIS A 10 11.52 -0.42 -3.90
N THR A 11 11.35 -1.06 -5.07
CA THR A 11 10.35 -0.63 -6.06
C THR A 11 8.94 -1.00 -5.59
N GLY A 12 7.91 -0.36 -6.15
CA GLY A 12 6.52 -0.70 -5.82
C GLY A 12 6.18 -2.16 -6.10
N GLU A 13 6.61 -2.67 -7.25
CA GLU A 13 6.45 -4.08 -7.63
C GLU A 13 7.10 -5.03 -6.61
N ASN A 14 8.35 -4.78 -6.21
CA ASN A 14 9.05 -5.64 -5.26
C ASN A 14 8.40 -5.62 -3.88
N ILE A 15 7.88 -4.47 -3.44
CA ILE A 15 7.17 -4.35 -2.16
C ILE A 15 5.84 -5.12 -2.21
N HIS A 16 5.11 -5.02 -3.33
CA HIS A 16 3.86 -5.74 -3.52
C HIS A 16 4.08 -7.25 -3.47
N GLN A 17 5.00 -7.77 -4.28
CA GLN A 17 5.34 -9.20 -4.33
C GLN A 17 5.81 -9.73 -2.97
N ALA A 18 6.67 -8.99 -2.28
CA ALA A 18 7.16 -9.41 -0.96
C ALA A 18 6.02 -9.47 0.06
N THR A 19 5.06 -8.55 -0.02
CA THR A 19 3.91 -8.53 0.90
C THR A 19 2.96 -9.69 0.63
N GLU A 20 2.66 -10.00 -0.64
CA GLU A 20 1.88 -11.19 -1.00
C GLU A 20 2.54 -12.47 -0.47
N CYS A 21 3.86 -12.62 -0.63
CA CYS A 21 4.60 -13.76 -0.08
C CYS A 21 4.46 -13.89 1.45
N ILE A 22 4.43 -12.76 2.17
CA ILE A 22 4.25 -12.74 3.62
C ILE A 22 2.82 -13.17 3.97
N ILE A 23 1.82 -12.59 3.30
CA ILE A 23 0.40 -12.90 3.51
C ILE A 23 0.13 -14.39 3.28
N ASP A 24 0.69 -14.95 2.21
CA ASP A 24 0.57 -16.37 1.87
C ASP A 24 1.27 -17.25 2.92
N ARG A 25 2.48 -16.88 3.36
CA ARG A 25 3.22 -17.61 4.41
C ARG A 25 2.44 -17.73 5.70
N PHE A 26 1.66 -16.72 6.07
CA PHE A 26 0.82 -16.75 7.27
C PHE A 26 -0.59 -17.31 7.02
N ASN A 27 -0.94 -17.62 5.77
CA ASN A 27 -2.28 -18.07 5.35
C ASN A 27 -3.40 -17.12 5.84
N VAL A 28 -3.17 -15.82 5.68
CA VAL A 28 -4.08 -14.76 6.15
C VAL A 28 -4.73 -13.96 5.04
N LYS A 29 -4.58 -14.36 3.77
CA LYS A 29 -5.06 -13.59 2.61
C LYS A 29 -6.53 -13.14 2.73
N GLU A 30 -7.42 -14.05 3.13
CA GLU A 30 -8.84 -13.77 3.31
C GLU A 30 -9.17 -13.00 4.61
N LYS A 31 -8.17 -12.80 5.48
CA LYS A 31 -8.30 -12.11 6.78
C LYS A 31 -7.75 -10.68 6.73
N VAL A 32 -7.10 -10.28 5.64
CA VAL A 32 -6.57 -8.92 5.47
C VAL A 32 -7.71 -7.99 5.08
N TYR A 33 -8.15 -7.15 6.01
CA TYR A 33 -9.20 -6.15 5.76
C TYR A 33 -8.67 -4.86 5.13
N LYS A 34 -7.50 -4.39 5.58
CA LYS A 34 -6.91 -3.11 5.17
C LYS A 34 -5.39 -3.13 5.32
N ILE A 35 -4.71 -2.48 4.38
CA ILE A 35 -3.28 -2.19 4.43
C ILE A 35 -3.12 -0.69 4.71
N VAL A 36 -2.26 -0.33 5.67
CA VAL A 36 -1.97 1.06 6.08
C VAL A 36 -0.47 1.28 5.95
N THR A 37 -0.09 2.31 5.20
CA THR A 37 1.30 2.63 4.87
C THR A 37 1.53 4.13 5.01
N ASP A 38 2.79 4.56 4.97
CA ASP A 38 3.10 5.95 4.70
C ASP A 38 2.84 6.29 3.22
N ASN A 39 2.90 7.58 2.87
CA ASN A 39 2.68 8.07 1.51
C ASN A 39 3.97 8.08 0.66
N VAL A 40 4.93 7.19 0.94
CA VAL A 40 6.16 7.09 0.14
C VAL A 40 5.80 6.56 -1.26
N SER A 41 6.43 7.10 -2.30
CA SER A 41 6.09 6.82 -3.71
C SER A 41 6.09 5.34 -4.06
N SER A 42 7.04 4.57 -3.53
CA SER A 42 7.10 3.12 -3.73
C SER A 42 5.93 2.38 -3.07
N MET A 43 5.50 2.79 -1.88
CA MET A 43 4.31 2.22 -1.20
C MET A 43 3.03 2.57 -1.95
N MET A 44 2.91 3.81 -2.42
CA MET A 44 1.78 4.26 -3.24
C MET A 44 1.66 3.45 -4.54
N LYS A 45 2.79 3.21 -5.23
CA LYS A 45 2.86 2.38 -6.43
C LYS A 45 2.50 0.91 -6.13
N ALA A 46 2.98 0.34 -5.02
CA ALA A 46 2.75 -1.06 -4.64
C ALA A 46 1.28 -1.44 -4.46
N TYR A 47 0.44 -0.49 -4.04
CA TYR A 47 -0.99 -0.72 -3.81
C TYR A 47 -1.91 0.10 -4.70
N LYS A 48 -1.33 0.76 -5.71
CA LYS A 48 -2.05 1.65 -6.64
C LYS A 48 -2.94 2.67 -5.89
N PHE A 49 -2.48 3.15 -4.73
CA PHE A 49 -3.25 4.09 -3.93
C PHE A 49 -3.44 5.39 -4.71
N GLY A 50 -4.69 5.85 -4.87
CA GLY A 50 -5.01 7.05 -5.64
C GLY A 50 -4.91 6.89 -7.16
N LEU A 51 -4.59 5.69 -7.69
CA LEU A 51 -4.63 5.39 -9.11
C LEU A 51 -5.99 4.75 -9.43
N THR A 52 -6.98 5.57 -9.76
CA THR A 52 -8.27 5.11 -10.30
C THR A 52 -8.14 4.96 -11.81
N GLY A 53 -7.64 3.81 -12.27
CA GLY A 53 -7.61 3.47 -13.70
C GLY A 53 -6.58 2.39 -14.02
N ASP A 54 -6.96 1.44 -14.89
CA ASP A 54 -6.10 0.41 -15.49
C ASP A 54 -5.08 1.03 -16.45
N ASP A 55 -4.27 1.97 -15.98
CA ASP A 55 -3.20 2.55 -16.79
C ASP A 55 -1.90 1.79 -16.50
N GLU A 56 -1.75 0.63 -17.16
CA GLU A 56 -0.46 -0.03 -17.37
C GLU A 56 0.42 0.77 -18.37
N SER A 57 0.47 2.09 -18.25
CA SER A 57 1.38 2.90 -19.05
C SER A 57 2.31 3.72 -18.16
N ASN A 58 3.49 3.11 -17.99
CA ASN A 58 4.77 3.76 -18.11
C ASN A 58 5.20 4.65 -16.93
N ASP A 59 6.44 4.43 -16.48
CA ASP A 59 7.17 5.26 -15.53
C ASP A 59 7.16 6.73 -15.97
N ASN A 60 6.16 7.49 -15.52
CA ASN A 60 6.21 8.93 -15.57
C ASN A 60 5.67 9.43 -14.24
N ASP A 61 6.59 9.96 -13.43
CA ASP A 61 6.39 10.48 -12.09
C ASP A 61 5.45 11.70 -12.12
N ARG A 62 4.17 11.46 -12.40
CA ARG A 62 3.10 12.44 -12.23
C ARG A 62 2.71 12.40 -10.77
N GLU A 63 3.03 13.49 -10.07
CA GLU A 63 2.67 13.75 -8.68
C GLU A 63 1.23 13.30 -8.40
N ILE A 64 1.11 12.31 -7.51
CA ILE A 64 -0.17 11.79 -7.05
C ILE A 64 -0.77 12.86 -6.14
N ASN A 65 -1.69 13.67 -6.68
CA ASN A 65 -2.53 14.56 -5.87
C ASN A 65 -3.47 13.70 -5.02
N LEU A 66 -3.05 13.45 -3.78
CA LEU A 66 -3.81 12.73 -2.76
C LEU A 66 -5.12 13.47 -2.47
N ILE A 67 -6.23 12.95 -2.97
CA ILE A 67 -7.56 13.36 -2.52
C ILE A 67 -7.73 12.81 -1.09
N SER A 68 -7.51 13.68 -0.12
CA SER A 68 -7.83 13.45 1.29
C SER A 68 -9.35 13.49 1.45
N ASN A 69 -10.02 12.36 1.21
CA ASN A 69 -11.39 12.17 1.67
C ASN A 69 -11.33 11.84 3.17
N GLY A 70 -11.32 12.91 3.96
CA GLY A 70 -11.48 12.86 5.40
C GLY A 70 -12.80 12.18 5.77
N ASN A 71 -12.69 11.04 6.45
CA ASN A 71 -13.73 10.53 7.36
C ASN A 71 -13.01 9.92 8.56
N THR A 72 -12.42 10.79 9.37
CA THR A 72 -12.05 10.48 10.74
C THR A 72 -13.31 10.68 11.58
N ALA A 73 -14.15 9.66 11.72
CA ALA A 73 -15.15 9.63 12.77
C ALA A 73 -14.41 9.32 14.09
N LEU A 74 -13.90 10.38 14.73
CA LEU A 74 -13.55 10.35 16.15
C LEU A 74 -14.88 10.27 16.91
N ASN A 75 -15.17 9.09 17.46
CA ASN A 75 -16.15 8.99 18.54
C ASN A 75 -15.45 9.48 19.81
N GLU A 76 -15.63 10.76 20.12
CA GLU A 76 -15.43 11.29 21.48
C GLU A 76 -16.61 10.80 22.34
N TYR A 77 -16.29 9.99 23.36
CA TYR A 77 -17.17 9.81 24.51
C TYR A 77 -16.61 10.68 25.64
N ASP A 78 -17.38 11.67 26.05
CA ASP A 78 -17.42 12.20 27.42
C ASP A 78 -18.78 11.82 28.03
#